data_AF-A0AAN9EJQ5-F1
#
_entry.id   AF-A0AAN9EJQ5-F1
#
_cell.length_a   1.000
_cell.length_b   1.000
_cell.length_c   1.000
_cell.angle_alpha   90.00
_cell.angle_beta   90.00
_cell.angle_gamma   90.00
#
_symmetry.space_group_name_H-M   'P 1'
#
loop_
_entity.id
_entity.type
_entity.pdbx_description
1 polymer ?
#
loop_
_entity_poly.entity_id
_entity_poly.type
_entity_poly.pdbx_seq_one_letter_code
_entity_poly.pdbx_strand_id
1 'polypeptide(L)'
;MSQQQQQQQQQQVLPSLRYHDCNNNNNNNDPQLSPTLADYHSLDQQLLQKMVYDALVWASLNGLLLGHKSVQKSGSLPGVGLVHAPFSLLPTQFPESHWRQACELAPIFNELVDRVSLDGKFLQESLSRTKKADEFTSRLLDIHSKMMEINKKEDIRLGLHRSDYMLDEQTKSLLQVELNTISASFTGLGGVVSELHRSILSSYGKFLGLDSERVPANSPARKHAQALAKAWSEYNNQSAVIMFVVQAEERNMYDQHFLSVALRE
;
A
#
# COMPACT_ATOMS: atom_id res chain seq x y z
N MET A 1 31.23 14.82 10.59
CA MET A 1 31.16 14.57 9.13
C MET A 1 30.12 15.51 8.57
N SER A 2 30.45 16.28 7.53
CA SER A 2 29.53 17.26 6.94
C SER A 2 28.40 16.55 6.18
N GLN A 3 27.22 17.17 6.10
CA GLN A 3 26.05 16.65 5.36
C GLN A 3 26.38 16.36 3.87
N GLN A 4 27.38 17.03 3.31
CA GLN A 4 27.89 16.75 1.96
C GLN A 4 28.62 15.40 1.82
N GLN A 5 29.25 14.89 2.88
CA GLN A 5 29.93 13.59 2.84
C GLN A 5 28.95 12.41 2.97
N GLN A 6 27.79 12.60 3.58
CA GLN A 6 26.74 11.57 3.64
C GLN A 6 25.95 11.45 2.33
N GLN A 7 25.78 12.53 1.57
CA GLN A 7 25.16 12.48 0.23
C GLN A 7 26.05 11.77 -0.80
N GLN A 8 27.38 11.88 -0.71
CA GLN A 8 28.28 11.20 -1.64
C GLN A 8 28.36 9.68 -1.44
N GLN A 9 28.11 9.17 -0.23
CA GLN A 9 28.12 7.72 0.03
C GLN A 9 26.84 7.01 -0.43
N GLN A 10 25.71 7.71 -0.58
CA GLN A 10 24.46 7.10 -1.08
C GLN A 10 24.41 6.96 -2.61
N GLN A 11 25.29 7.65 -3.36
CA GLN A 11 25.33 7.56 -4.83
C GLN A 11 26.14 6.38 -5.39
N GLN A 12 26.84 5.59 -4.55
CA GLN A 12 27.75 4.54 -5.02
C GLN A 12 27.16 3.11 -5.09
N VAL A 13 25.85 2.93 -4.88
CA VAL A 13 25.22 1.59 -4.95
C VAL A 13 24.03 1.58 -5.91
N LEU A 14 24.31 1.85 -7.18
CA LEU A 14 23.41 1.54 -8.31
C LEU A 14 24.26 0.93 -9.43
N PRO A 15 23.99 -0.31 -9.89
CA PRO A 15 24.70 -0.87 -11.04
C PRO A 15 24.37 -0.04 -12.28
N SER A 16 25.40 0.49 -12.94
CA SER A 16 25.29 1.15 -14.24
C SER A 16 24.86 0.13 -15.31
N LEU A 17 23.58 0.10 -15.67
CA LEU A 17 23.12 -0.54 -16.89
C LEU A 17 23.48 0.37 -18.07
N ARG A 18 24.52 -0.02 -18.81
CA ARG A 18 24.87 0.59 -20.09
C ARG A 18 23.74 0.33 -21.09
N TYR A 19 23.12 1.39 -21.57
CA TYR A 19 22.28 1.35 -22.76
C TYR A 19 23.15 1.02 -23.98
N HIS A 20 22.72 0.05 -24.77
CA HIS A 20 23.13 -0.08 -26.17
C HIS A 20 22.00 0.47 -27.02
N ASP A 21 22.29 1.58 -27.69
CA ASP A 21 21.53 2.03 -28.85
C ASP A 21 21.56 0.93 -29.91
N CYS A 22 20.39 0.49 -30.34
CA CYS A 22 20.22 -0.25 -31.58
C CYS A 22 19.06 0.38 -32.35
N ASN A 23 19.40 1.48 -33.02
CA ASN A 23 18.68 1.91 -34.21
C ASN A 23 19.11 0.97 -35.34
N ASN A 24 18.25 0.03 -35.76
CA ASN A 24 18.33 -0.52 -37.10
C ASN A 24 16.99 -1.08 -37.57
N ASN A 25 16.54 -0.53 -38.69
CA ASN A 25 15.43 -1.02 -39.50
C ASN A 25 15.58 -2.52 -39.78
N ASN A 26 14.52 -3.29 -39.60
CA ASN A 26 14.17 -4.39 -40.49
C ASN A 26 12.71 -4.79 -40.33
N ASN A 27 12.02 -4.80 -41.47
CA ASN A 27 10.70 -5.39 -41.67
C ASN A 27 10.68 -6.82 -41.13
N ASN A 28 9.77 -7.11 -40.21
CA ASN A 28 9.19 -8.44 -40.04
C ASN A 28 7.80 -8.29 -39.42
N ASN A 29 6.81 -8.80 -40.16
CA ASN A 29 5.43 -8.95 -39.73
C ASN A 29 5.34 -10.05 -38.67
N ASP A 30 5.75 -9.76 -37.44
CA ASP A 30 5.31 -10.55 -36.29
C ASP A 30 3.95 -10.01 -35.84
N PRO A 31 2.90 -10.85 -35.74
CA PRO A 31 1.68 -10.40 -35.11
C PRO A 31 2.04 -10.04 -33.66
N GLN A 32 1.94 -8.74 -33.34
CA GLN A 32 1.85 -8.31 -31.95
C GLN A 32 0.69 -9.05 -31.32
N LEU A 33 1.00 -10.15 -30.63
CA LEU A 33 0.12 -10.76 -29.66
C LEU A 33 -0.07 -9.70 -28.57
N SER A 34 -1.12 -8.90 -28.73
CA SER A 34 -1.73 -8.23 -27.60
C SER A 34 -1.89 -9.30 -26.50
N PRO A 35 -1.40 -9.07 -25.28
CA PRO A 35 -1.66 -10.00 -24.20
C PRO A 35 -3.18 -10.02 -24.05
N THR A 36 -3.80 -11.08 -24.54
CA THR A 36 -5.21 -11.33 -24.32
C THR A 36 -5.39 -11.33 -22.81
N LEU A 37 -6.29 -10.48 -22.33
CA LEU A 37 -6.70 -10.48 -20.93
C LEU A 37 -7.00 -11.93 -20.59
N ALA A 38 -6.24 -12.52 -19.66
CA ALA A 38 -6.39 -13.94 -19.36
C ALA A 38 -7.84 -14.15 -18.91
N ASP A 39 -8.62 -14.86 -19.71
CA ASP A 39 -10.03 -15.11 -19.40
C ASP A 39 -10.10 -16.18 -18.32
N TYR A 40 -10.03 -15.74 -17.07
CA TYR A 40 -10.12 -16.61 -15.91
C TYR A 40 -11.49 -17.32 -15.80
N HIS A 41 -12.52 -16.88 -16.54
CA HIS A 41 -13.82 -17.54 -16.53
C HIS A 41 -13.84 -18.83 -17.36
N SER A 42 -12.84 -19.03 -18.22
CA SER A 42 -12.70 -20.23 -19.07
C SER A 42 -11.98 -21.40 -18.38
N LEU A 43 -11.56 -21.24 -17.13
CA LEU A 43 -10.80 -22.25 -16.40
C LEU A 43 -11.63 -23.53 -16.17
N ASP A 44 -10.99 -24.68 -16.36
CA ASP A 44 -11.57 -25.97 -16.00
C ASP A 44 -12.00 -25.98 -14.53
N GLN A 45 -13.19 -26.52 -14.26
CA GLN A 45 -13.80 -26.48 -12.93
C GLN A 45 -13.00 -27.29 -11.90
N GLN A 46 -12.39 -28.40 -12.28
CA GLN A 46 -11.59 -29.19 -11.33
C GLN A 46 -10.31 -28.45 -10.96
N LEU A 47 -9.65 -27.85 -11.95
CA LEU A 47 -8.49 -27.00 -11.73
C LEU A 47 -8.83 -25.79 -10.85
N LEU A 48 -9.95 -25.11 -11.13
CA LEU A 48 -10.44 -23.98 -10.35
C LEU A 48 -10.66 -24.37 -8.89
N GLN A 49 -11.39 -25.46 -8.62
CA GLN A 49 -11.65 -25.91 -7.26
C GLN A 49 -10.37 -26.28 -6.50
N LYS A 50 -9.39 -26.87 -7.20
CA LYS A 50 -8.08 -27.17 -6.62
C LYS A 50 -7.33 -25.89 -6.23
N MET A 51 -7.28 -24.89 -7.12
CA MET A 51 -6.65 -23.61 -6.82
C MET A 51 -7.34 -22.86 -5.67
N VAL A 52 -8.67 -22.89 -5.62
CA VAL A 52 -9.45 -22.31 -4.51
C VAL A 52 -9.09 -22.99 -3.19
N TYR A 53 -9.05 -24.33 -3.17
CA TYR A 53 -8.67 -25.08 -1.97
C TYR A 53 -7.27 -24.70 -1.49
N ASP A 54 -6.28 -24.71 -2.39
CA ASP A 54 -4.89 -24.38 -2.06
C ASP A 54 -4.76 -22.93 -1.56
N ALA A 55 -5.47 -21.99 -2.19
CA ALA A 55 -5.47 -20.59 -1.79
C ALA A 55 -6.08 -20.39 -0.38
N LEU A 56 -7.16 -21.10 -0.06
CA LEU A 56 -7.78 -21.04 1.27
C LEU A 56 -6.88 -21.66 2.35
N VAL A 57 -6.21 -22.78 2.04
CA VAL A 57 -5.20 -23.38 2.93
C VAL A 57 -4.04 -22.41 3.13
N TRP A 58 -3.50 -21.85 2.05
CA TRP A 58 -2.39 -20.90 2.11
C TRP A 58 -2.75 -19.66 2.92
N ALA A 59 -3.93 -19.07 2.69
CA ALA A 59 -4.43 -17.91 3.43
C ALA A 59 -4.50 -18.19 4.94
N SER A 60 -4.96 -19.38 5.31
CA SER A 60 -5.06 -19.81 6.70
C SER A 60 -3.69 -19.98 7.37
N LEU A 61 -2.71 -20.55 6.65
CA LEU A 61 -1.36 -20.80 7.17
C LEU A 61 -0.50 -19.53 7.26
N ASN A 62 -0.77 -18.52 6.43
CA ASN A 62 0.06 -17.31 6.31
C ASN A 62 -0.62 -16.05 6.88
N GLY A 63 -1.75 -16.21 7.59
CA GLY A 63 -2.39 -15.11 8.31
C GLY A 63 -3.11 -14.09 7.41
N LEU A 64 -3.53 -14.48 6.21
CA LEU A 64 -4.45 -13.68 5.38
C LEU A 64 -5.88 -13.78 5.94
N LEU A 65 -6.07 -13.27 7.15
CA LEU A 65 -7.25 -13.51 7.99
C LEU A 65 -7.83 -12.21 8.54
N LEU A 66 -9.15 -12.24 8.76
CA LEU A 66 -9.94 -11.20 9.41
C LEU A 66 -10.84 -11.83 10.48
N GLY A 67 -11.41 -11.00 11.34
CA GLY A 67 -12.53 -11.38 12.18
C GLY A 67 -13.81 -11.55 11.36
N HIS A 68 -14.51 -12.68 11.50
CA HIS A 68 -15.75 -12.98 10.79
C HIS A 68 -16.93 -12.14 11.31
N LYS A 69 -17.61 -11.43 10.41
CA LYS A 69 -18.69 -10.49 10.76
C LYS A 69 -19.84 -11.07 11.58
N SER A 70 -20.13 -12.36 11.45
CA SER A 70 -21.20 -13.03 12.22
C SER A 70 -20.79 -13.43 13.64
N VAL A 71 -19.50 -13.32 14.00
CA VAL A 71 -18.99 -13.68 15.32
C VAL A 71 -18.74 -12.40 16.11
N GLN A 72 -19.58 -12.14 17.11
CA GLN A 72 -19.54 -10.89 17.88
C GLN A 72 -18.16 -10.57 18.47
N LYS A 73 -17.43 -11.58 18.95
CA LYS A 73 -16.11 -11.42 19.58
C LYS A 73 -14.94 -11.26 18.59
N SER A 74 -15.17 -11.41 17.27
CA SER A 74 -14.07 -11.45 16.29
C SER A 74 -13.35 -10.11 16.08
N GLY A 75 -13.97 -9.00 16.52
CA GLY A 75 -13.39 -7.66 16.45
C GLY A 75 -12.71 -7.22 17.76
N SER A 76 -12.80 -8.00 18.83
CA SER A 76 -12.27 -7.63 20.15
C SER A 76 -11.43 -8.71 20.82
N LEU A 77 -11.54 -9.97 20.39
CA LEU A 77 -10.76 -11.09 20.90
C LEU A 77 -9.95 -11.73 19.76
N PRO A 78 -8.61 -11.54 19.73
CA PRO A 78 -7.74 -12.18 18.75
C PRO A 78 -7.87 -13.71 18.78
N GLY A 79 -7.75 -14.35 17.61
CA GLY A 79 -7.75 -15.81 17.48
C GLY A 79 -9.13 -16.49 17.50
N VAL A 80 -10.22 -15.72 17.61
CA VAL A 80 -11.60 -16.26 17.65
C VAL A 80 -12.40 -15.78 16.45
N GLY A 81 -13.18 -16.71 15.86
CA GLY A 81 -14.07 -16.39 14.74
C GLY A 81 -13.33 -15.88 13.52
N LEU A 82 -12.20 -16.52 13.17
CA LEU A 82 -11.37 -16.16 12.03
C LEU A 82 -12.02 -16.58 10.72
N VAL A 83 -11.80 -15.79 9.67
CA VAL A 83 -12.10 -16.13 8.28
C VAL A 83 -11.00 -15.57 7.40
N HIS A 84 -10.75 -16.18 6.24
CA HIS A 84 -9.86 -15.59 5.26
C HIS A 84 -10.31 -14.17 4.88
N ALA A 85 -9.36 -13.27 4.65
CA ALA A 85 -9.68 -12.01 4.02
C ALA A 85 -10.28 -12.29 2.63
N PRO A 86 -11.30 -11.54 2.17
CA PRO A 86 -11.74 -11.64 0.78
C PRO A 86 -10.59 -11.29 -0.18
N PHE A 87 -10.34 -12.15 -1.18
CA PHE A 87 -9.29 -11.93 -2.17
C PHE A 87 -9.74 -12.38 -3.57
N SER A 88 -9.14 -11.79 -4.62
CA SER A 88 -9.17 -12.37 -5.96
C SER A 88 -8.24 -13.59 -6.00
N LEU A 89 -8.67 -14.70 -6.59
CA LEU A 89 -7.89 -15.94 -6.65
C LEU A 89 -6.58 -15.76 -7.42
N LEU A 90 -6.62 -14.99 -8.50
CA LEU A 90 -5.48 -14.70 -9.38
C LEU A 90 -5.26 -13.18 -9.43
N PRO A 91 -4.02 -12.72 -9.71
CA PRO A 91 -3.73 -11.30 -9.83
C PRO A 91 -4.42 -10.69 -11.06
N THR A 92 -4.86 -9.45 -10.90
CA THR A 92 -5.40 -8.65 -12.00
C THR A 92 -4.25 -8.15 -12.88
N GLN A 93 -4.41 -8.24 -14.20
CA GLN A 93 -3.43 -7.68 -15.13
C GLN A 93 -3.43 -6.15 -15.05
N PHE A 94 -2.24 -5.57 -14.96
CA PHE A 94 -2.06 -4.12 -14.90
C PHE A 94 -0.82 -3.71 -15.71
N PRO A 95 -0.90 -2.67 -16.57
CA PRO A 95 0.25 -2.26 -17.38
C PRO A 95 1.42 -1.77 -16.52
N GLU A 96 2.61 -2.28 -16.81
CA GLU A 96 3.82 -1.96 -16.06
C GLU A 96 4.18 -0.46 -16.14
N SER A 97 3.90 0.19 -17.27
CA SER A 97 4.09 1.63 -17.45
C SER A 97 3.32 2.45 -16.43
N HIS A 98 2.03 2.13 -16.22
CA HIS A 98 1.18 2.83 -15.26
C HIS A 98 1.54 2.46 -13.81
N TRP A 99 2.00 1.23 -13.57
CA TRP A 99 2.50 0.84 -12.24
C TRP A 99 3.73 1.67 -11.86
N ARG A 100 4.70 1.82 -12.78
CA ARG A 100 5.88 2.68 -12.59
C ARG A 100 5.48 4.14 -12.37
N GLN A 101 4.54 4.67 -13.16
CA GLN A 101 4.00 6.02 -12.96
C GLN A 101 3.45 6.22 -11.53
N ALA A 102 2.67 5.27 -11.01
CA ALA A 102 2.16 5.34 -9.64
C ALA A 102 3.30 5.35 -8.60
N CYS A 103 4.34 4.53 -8.79
CA CYS A 103 5.51 4.52 -7.93
C CYS A 103 6.30 5.83 -7.96
N GLU A 104 6.45 6.44 -9.14
CA GLU A 104 7.14 7.73 -9.32
C GLU A 104 6.36 8.89 -8.68
N LEU A 105 5.03 8.83 -8.69
CA LEU A 105 4.16 9.82 -8.06
C LEU A 105 4.18 9.77 -6.53
N ALA A 106 4.46 8.61 -5.92
CA ALA A 106 4.42 8.44 -4.47
C ALA A 106 5.27 9.45 -3.67
N PRO A 107 6.59 9.63 -3.94
CA PRO A 107 7.38 10.63 -3.22
C PRO A 107 6.94 12.07 -3.51
N ILE A 108 6.38 12.34 -4.70
CA ILE A 108 5.86 13.67 -5.06
C ILE A 108 4.63 14.00 -4.21
N PHE A 109 3.70 13.05 -4.06
CA PHE A 109 2.54 13.22 -3.19
C PHE A 109 2.92 13.33 -1.71
N ASN A 110 3.95 12.60 -1.26
CA ASN A 110 4.44 12.73 0.12
C ASN A 110 4.90 14.16 0.42
N GLU A 111 5.70 14.75 -0.48
CA GLU A 111 6.14 16.15 -0.34
C GLU A 111 4.96 17.13 -0.46
N LEU A 112 4.05 16.90 -1.41
CA LEU A 112 2.86 17.74 -1.58
C LEU A 112 2.03 17.78 -0.29
N VAL A 113 1.79 16.63 0.35
CA VAL A 113 1.04 16.55 1.60
C VAL A 113 1.75 17.32 2.72
N ASP A 114 3.07 17.15 2.90
CA ASP A 114 3.81 17.91 3.92
C ASP A 114 3.69 19.41 3.68
N ARG A 115 3.95 19.86 2.45
CA ARG A 115 3.92 21.29 2.07
C ARG A 115 2.54 21.91 2.25
N VAL A 116 1.48 21.20 1.87
CA VAL A 116 0.09 21.65 2.09
C VAL A 116 -0.27 21.65 3.58
N SER A 117 0.21 20.68 4.35
CA SER A 117 -0.06 20.62 5.80
C SER A 117 0.51 21.81 6.59
N LEU A 118 1.57 22.43 6.08
CA LEU A 118 2.20 23.61 6.67
C LEU A 118 1.43 24.91 6.38
N ASP A 119 0.55 24.92 5.37
CA ASP A 119 -0.29 26.09 5.06
C ASP A 119 -1.64 25.97 5.76
N GLY A 120 -1.62 26.24 7.07
CA GLY A 120 -2.82 26.19 7.90
C GLY A 120 -3.92 27.17 7.45
N LYS A 121 -3.55 28.28 6.82
CA LYS A 121 -4.50 29.24 6.26
C LYS A 121 -5.22 28.64 5.06
N PHE A 122 -4.48 28.05 4.11
CA PHE A 122 -5.05 27.35 2.97
C PHE A 122 -6.05 26.27 3.43
N LEU A 123 -5.67 25.41 4.38
CA LEU A 123 -6.56 24.36 4.89
C LEU A 123 -7.87 24.92 5.48
N GLN A 124 -7.78 25.95 6.33
CA GLN A 124 -8.95 26.57 6.96
C GLN A 124 -9.85 27.27 5.94
N GLU A 125 -9.27 27.98 4.97
CA GLU A 125 -10.01 28.69 3.93
C GLU A 125 -10.70 27.72 2.97
N SER A 126 -9.98 26.72 2.45
CA SER A 126 -10.50 25.70 1.54
C SER A 126 -11.66 24.90 2.15
N LEU A 127 -11.62 24.62 3.45
CA LEU A 127 -12.64 23.85 4.16
C LEU A 127 -13.68 24.72 4.89
N SER A 128 -13.63 26.04 4.75
CA SER A 128 -14.53 26.98 5.47
C SER A 128 -16.02 26.77 5.20
N ARG A 129 -16.38 26.36 3.97
CA ARG A 129 -17.77 26.00 3.62
C ARG A 129 -18.13 24.63 4.18
N THR A 130 -17.22 23.65 4.08
CA THR A 130 -17.38 22.30 4.63
C THR A 130 -17.61 22.34 6.14
N LYS A 131 -16.90 23.21 6.86
CA LYS A 131 -17.08 23.44 8.31
C LYS A 131 -18.52 23.73 8.70
N LYS A 132 -19.28 24.41 7.84
CA LYS A 132 -20.69 24.76 8.10
C LYS A 132 -21.67 23.64 7.77
N ALA A 133 -21.25 22.69 6.92
CA ALA A 133 -22.09 21.63 6.39
C ALA A 133 -21.85 20.27 7.05
N ASP A 134 -20.65 20.04 7.60
CA ASP A 134 -20.24 18.77 8.20
C ASP A 134 -19.67 18.97 9.61
N GLU A 135 -20.39 18.46 10.62
CA GLU A 135 -20.02 18.58 12.03
C GLU A 135 -18.70 17.86 12.33
N PHE A 136 -18.46 16.72 11.69
CA PHE A 136 -17.24 15.95 11.90
C PHE A 136 -16.00 16.74 11.47
N THR A 137 -15.98 17.25 10.23
CA THR A 137 -14.90 18.12 9.73
C THR A 137 -14.79 19.41 10.53
N SER A 138 -15.91 19.98 10.99
CA SER A 138 -15.89 21.18 11.83
C SER A 138 -15.05 20.98 13.10
N ARG A 139 -15.25 19.84 13.79
CA ARG A 139 -14.48 19.51 14.99
C ARG A 139 -13.00 19.27 14.72
N LEU A 140 -12.64 18.71 13.55
CA LEU A 140 -11.24 18.59 13.13
C LEU A 140 -10.61 19.97 12.91
N LEU A 141 -11.34 20.88 12.25
CA LEU A 141 -10.88 22.25 12.01
C LEU A 141 -10.73 23.04 13.32
N ASP A 142 -11.57 22.79 14.32
CA ASP A 142 -11.43 23.43 15.65
C ASP A 142 -10.15 22.99 16.37
N ILE A 143 -9.79 21.70 16.28
CA ILE A 143 -8.51 21.20 16.81
C ILE A 143 -7.36 21.85 16.07
N HIS A 144 -7.42 21.89 14.73
CA HIS A 144 -6.40 22.55 13.92
C HIS A 144 -6.24 24.04 14.26
N SER A 145 -7.34 24.79 14.42
CA SER A 145 -7.29 26.20 14.83
C SER A 145 -6.60 26.39 16.19
N LYS A 146 -6.92 25.55 17.18
CA LYS A 146 -6.23 25.58 18.48
C LYS A 146 -4.74 25.30 18.36
N MET A 147 -4.33 24.36 17.50
CA MET A 147 -2.92 24.08 17.27
C MET A 147 -2.20 25.25 16.59
N MET A 148 -2.86 25.96 15.68
CA MET A 148 -2.33 27.19 15.08
C MET A 148 -2.16 28.31 16.13
N GLU A 149 -3.09 28.47 17.07
CA GLU A 149 -3.01 29.44 18.17
C GLU A 149 -1.85 29.13 19.12
N ILE A 150 -1.63 27.85 19.44
CA ILE A 150 -0.49 27.40 20.24
C ILE A 150 0.84 27.70 19.51
N ASN A 151 0.83 27.67 18.18
CA ASN A 151 1.98 27.95 17.31
C ASN A 151 3.23 27.16 17.71
N LYS A 152 3.04 25.89 18.12
CA LYS A 152 4.15 25.00 18.44
C LYS A 152 4.83 24.55 17.14
N LYS A 153 6.15 24.61 17.14
CA LYS A 153 6.98 24.07 16.06
C LYS A 153 7.05 22.55 16.18
N GLU A 154 6.59 21.83 15.14
CA GLU A 154 6.69 20.38 15.03
C GLU A 154 7.75 20.04 13.96
N ASP A 155 8.98 19.80 14.42
CA ASP A 155 10.14 19.55 13.55
C ASP A 155 10.20 18.11 13.02
N ILE A 156 9.50 17.17 13.66
CA ILE A 156 9.41 15.77 13.25
C ILE A 156 7.97 15.52 12.78
N ARG A 157 7.80 15.22 11.50
CA ARG A 157 6.51 14.89 10.87
C ARG A 157 6.65 13.58 10.11
N LEU A 158 5.69 12.68 10.29
CA LEU A 158 5.66 11.38 9.63
C LEU A 158 4.33 11.19 8.89
N GLY A 159 4.41 10.90 7.60
CA GLY A 159 3.28 10.50 6.76
C GLY A 159 3.34 9.02 6.40
N LEU A 160 2.27 8.29 6.66
CA LEU A 160 2.05 6.93 6.16
C LEU A 160 0.83 6.96 5.23
N HIS A 161 1.09 7.26 3.95
CA HIS A 161 0.04 7.58 2.98
C HIS A 161 -0.25 6.42 2.04
N ARG A 162 -1.45 6.41 1.45
CA ARG A 162 -1.80 5.58 0.30
C ARG A 162 -2.50 6.44 -0.75
N SER A 163 -1.96 6.43 -1.96
CA SER A 163 -2.56 7.11 -3.10
C SER A 163 -3.24 6.06 -3.96
N ASP A 164 -4.55 6.20 -4.17
CA ASP A 164 -5.38 5.20 -4.83
C ASP A 164 -5.69 5.65 -6.27
N TYR A 165 -5.61 4.72 -7.22
CA TYR A 165 -5.69 5.01 -8.64
C TYR A 165 -6.63 4.05 -9.38
N MET A 166 -7.24 4.54 -10.46
CA MET A 166 -7.91 3.74 -11.47
C MET A 166 -7.34 4.05 -12.86
N LEU A 167 -7.26 3.03 -13.72
CA LEU A 167 -6.89 3.18 -15.11
C LEU A 167 -8.16 3.44 -15.92
N ASP A 168 -8.29 4.64 -16.48
CA ASP A 168 -9.43 4.96 -17.33
C ASP A 168 -9.31 4.23 -18.68
N GLU A 169 -10.36 3.54 -19.10
CA GLU A 169 -10.31 2.69 -20.28
C GLU A 169 -10.23 3.49 -21.59
N GLN A 170 -10.89 4.65 -21.66
CA GLN A 170 -10.98 5.43 -22.89
C GLN A 170 -9.69 6.20 -23.16
N THR A 171 -9.19 6.89 -22.13
CA THR A 171 -7.99 7.73 -22.21
C THR A 171 -6.71 6.95 -21.94
N LYS A 172 -6.80 5.70 -21.46
CA LYS A 172 -5.67 4.89 -20.99
C LYS A 172 -4.79 5.64 -19.99
N SER A 173 -5.37 6.56 -19.22
CA SER A 173 -4.67 7.39 -18.25
C SER A 173 -4.83 6.82 -16.85
N LEU A 174 -3.75 6.84 -16.07
CA LEU A 174 -3.82 6.56 -14.64
C LEU A 174 -4.36 7.80 -13.91
N LEU A 175 -5.52 7.68 -13.30
CA LEU A 175 -6.18 8.77 -12.59
C LEU A 175 -6.22 8.48 -11.09
N GLN A 176 -5.83 9.48 -10.29
CA GLN A 176 -5.93 9.40 -8.84
C GLN A 176 -7.40 9.52 -8.43
N VAL A 177 -7.87 8.58 -7.61
CA VAL A 177 -9.20 8.55 -7.03
C VAL A 177 -9.21 9.32 -5.72
N GLU A 178 -8.28 8.98 -4.82
CA GLU A 178 -8.14 9.63 -3.51
C GLU A 178 -6.71 9.49 -2.96
N LEU A 179 -6.42 10.31 -1.94
CA LEU A 179 -5.16 10.26 -1.19
C LEU A 179 -5.47 10.09 0.30
N ASN A 180 -5.20 8.89 0.80
CA ASN A 180 -5.41 8.52 2.19
C ASN A 180 -4.23 8.99 3.05
N THR A 181 -4.46 9.99 3.89
CA THR A 181 -3.46 10.58 4.79
C THR A 181 -3.58 10.09 6.24
N ILE A 182 -4.64 9.36 6.57
CA ILE A 182 -4.91 8.83 7.91
C ILE A 182 -5.39 7.37 7.82
N SER A 183 -4.88 6.52 8.71
CA SER A 183 -5.32 5.12 8.86
C SER A 183 -5.41 4.33 7.53
N ALA A 184 -4.40 4.46 6.68
CA ALA A 184 -4.34 3.72 5.41
C ALA A 184 -4.17 2.21 5.66
N SER A 185 -5.28 1.47 5.59
CA SER A 185 -5.34 0.01 5.79
C SER A 185 -4.54 -0.81 4.76
N PHE A 186 -4.38 -2.10 5.07
CA PHE A 186 -3.87 -3.19 4.22
C PHE A 186 -2.36 -3.14 3.95
N THR A 187 -1.60 -2.55 4.87
CA THR A 187 -0.14 -2.51 4.77
C THR A 187 0.48 -3.87 5.13
N GLY A 188 -0.15 -4.65 6.00
CA GLY A 188 0.19 -6.04 6.29
C GLY A 188 -0.42 -6.97 5.24
N LEU A 189 -1.75 -7.02 5.18
CA LEU A 189 -2.48 -7.97 4.33
C LEU A 189 -2.18 -7.78 2.84
N GLY A 190 -1.90 -6.56 2.38
CA GLY A 190 -1.52 -6.30 0.98
C GLY A 190 -0.24 -7.01 0.56
N GLY A 191 0.76 -7.12 1.46
CA GLY A 191 1.96 -7.91 1.21
C GLY A 191 1.65 -9.41 1.16
N VAL A 192 0.79 -9.89 2.07
CA VAL A 192 0.37 -11.30 2.14
C VAL A 192 -0.40 -11.73 0.88
N VAL A 193 -1.24 -10.86 0.30
CA VAL A 193 -1.93 -11.13 -0.98
C VAL A 193 -0.93 -11.29 -2.13
N SER A 194 0.10 -10.44 -2.20
CA SER A 194 1.15 -10.58 -3.22
C SER A 194 1.87 -11.93 -3.13
N GLU A 195 2.17 -12.39 -1.92
CA GLU A 195 2.78 -13.70 -1.69
C GLU A 195 1.83 -14.87 -1.99
N LEU A 196 0.54 -14.74 -1.68
CA LEU A 196 -0.47 -15.71 -2.09
C LEU A 196 -0.48 -15.87 -3.62
N HIS A 197 -0.56 -14.77 -4.36
CA HIS A 197 -0.58 -14.80 -5.82
C HIS A 197 0.72 -15.37 -6.39
N ARG A 198 1.88 -14.99 -5.84
CA ARG A 198 3.17 -15.60 -6.21
C ARG A 198 3.14 -17.12 -6.00
N SER A 199 2.68 -17.59 -4.84
CA SER A 199 2.62 -19.03 -4.51
C SER A 199 1.67 -19.83 -5.43
N ILE A 200 0.48 -19.29 -5.69
CA ILE A 200 -0.48 -19.90 -6.63
C ILE A 200 0.12 -19.94 -8.04
N LEU A 201 0.73 -18.85 -8.51
CA LEU A 201 1.36 -18.81 -9.84
C LEU A 201 2.61 -19.69 -9.94
N SER A 202 3.37 -19.88 -8.86
CA SER A 202 4.48 -20.86 -8.88
C SER A 202 3.97 -22.29 -9.07
N SER A 203 2.79 -22.61 -8.54
CA SER A 203 2.18 -23.95 -8.63
C SER A 203 1.41 -24.16 -9.94
N TYR A 204 0.71 -23.12 -10.41
CA TYR A 204 -0.27 -23.22 -11.49
C TYR A 204 0.05 -22.35 -12.72
N GLY A 205 1.00 -21.43 -12.62
CA GLY A 205 1.31 -20.43 -13.64
C GLY A 205 1.64 -21.02 -15.00
N LYS A 206 2.31 -22.17 -15.05
CA LYS A 206 2.58 -22.88 -16.32
C LYS A 206 1.30 -23.28 -17.06
N PHE A 207 0.26 -23.70 -16.34
CA PHE A 207 -1.04 -24.05 -16.94
C PHE A 207 -1.83 -22.80 -17.34
N LEU A 208 -1.57 -21.68 -16.69
CA LEU A 208 -2.26 -20.40 -16.90
C LEU A 208 -1.55 -19.49 -17.92
N GLY A 209 -0.32 -19.82 -18.33
CA GLY A 209 0.53 -18.91 -19.09
C GLY A 209 0.93 -17.66 -18.30
N LEU A 210 1.01 -17.77 -16.97
CA LEU A 210 1.32 -16.67 -16.05
C LEU A 210 2.63 -16.94 -15.30
N ASP A 211 3.39 -15.89 -15.05
CA ASP A 211 4.66 -15.95 -14.34
C ASP A 211 4.55 -15.23 -12.99
N SER A 212 4.93 -15.92 -11.90
CA SER A 212 4.92 -15.38 -10.55
C SER A 212 5.82 -14.15 -10.39
N GLU A 213 6.90 -14.03 -11.17
CA GLU A 213 7.79 -12.87 -11.11
C GLU A 213 7.16 -11.59 -11.67
N ARG A 214 6.03 -11.70 -12.39
CA ARG A 214 5.25 -10.53 -12.84
C ARG A 214 4.41 -9.91 -11.73
N VAL A 215 4.24 -10.56 -10.58
CA VAL A 215 3.63 -9.97 -9.38
C VAL A 215 4.73 -9.23 -8.60
N PRO A 216 4.71 -7.90 -8.44
CA PRO A 216 5.79 -7.18 -7.77
C PRO A 216 6.00 -7.64 -6.32
N ALA A 217 7.25 -7.63 -5.85
CA ALA A 217 7.54 -7.86 -4.44
C ALA A 217 6.93 -6.74 -3.58
N ASN A 218 6.26 -7.11 -2.49
CA ASN A 218 5.45 -6.16 -1.73
C ASN A 218 5.62 -6.34 -0.22
N SER A 219 6.24 -5.34 0.44
CA SER A 219 6.47 -5.37 1.90
C SER A 219 6.08 -4.05 2.59
N PRO A 220 4.82 -3.59 2.49
CA PRO A 220 4.43 -2.28 3.00
C PRO A 220 4.53 -2.19 4.52
N ALA A 221 4.06 -3.21 5.25
CA ALA A 221 4.15 -3.29 6.71
C ALA A 221 5.59 -3.12 7.22
N ARG A 222 6.57 -3.77 6.60
CA ARG A 222 7.99 -3.61 6.97
C ARG A 222 8.50 -2.19 6.68
N LYS A 223 8.14 -1.60 5.53
CA LYS A 223 8.53 -0.22 5.20
C LYS A 223 7.88 0.80 6.17
N HIS A 224 6.62 0.60 6.52
CA HIS A 224 5.92 1.43 7.52
C HIS A 224 6.51 1.26 8.91
N ALA A 225 6.85 0.03 9.32
CA ALA A 225 7.55 -0.23 10.59
C ALA A 225 8.89 0.50 10.64
N GLN A 226 9.69 0.44 9.57
CA GLN A 226 10.95 1.18 9.48
C GLN A 226 10.75 2.70 9.58
N ALA A 227 9.71 3.25 8.94
CA ALA A 227 9.41 4.68 9.01
C ALA A 227 8.99 5.11 10.43
N LEU A 228 8.16 4.31 11.10
CA LEU A 228 7.76 4.51 12.49
C LEU A 228 8.95 4.40 13.45
N ALA A 229 9.80 3.39 13.29
CA ALA A 229 11.02 3.22 14.09
C ALA A 229 12.01 4.39 13.92
N LYS A 230 12.15 4.90 12.69
CA LYS A 230 12.94 6.11 12.42
C LYS A 230 12.36 7.33 13.12
N ALA A 231 11.05 7.58 13.02
CA ALA A 231 10.42 8.70 13.72
C ALA A 231 10.56 8.61 15.25
N TRP A 232 10.44 7.40 15.82
CA TRP A 232 10.72 7.16 17.24
C TRP A 232 12.19 7.43 17.60
N SER A 233 13.12 7.05 16.72
CA SER A 233 14.56 7.31 16.91
C SER A 233 14.87 8.81 16.88
N GLU A 234 14.23 9.57 15.98
CA GLU A 234 14.35 11.04 15.93
C GLU A 234 13.74 11.70 17.17
N TYR A 235 12.67 11.13 17.74
CA TYR A 235 12.13 11.59 19.04
C TYR A 235 13.13 11.36 20.20
N ASN A 236 14.02 10.37 20.07
CA ASN A 236 15.20 10.16 20.90
C ASN A 236 14.91 10.00 22.41
N ASN A 237 13.94 9.15 22.75
CA ASN A 237 13.70 8.72 24.12
C ASN A 237 13.52 7.20 24.17
N GLN A 238 14.52 6.51 24.72
CA GLN A 238 14.55 5.03 24.77
C GLN A 238 13.43 4.40 25.60
N SER A 239 12.81 5.15 26.51
CA SER A 239 11.67 4.67 27.31
C SER A 239 10.31 5.01 26.69
N ALA A 240 10.29 5.77 25.59
CA ALA A 240 9.05 6.10 24.89
C ALA A 240 8.54 4.89 24.07
N VAL A 241 7.24 4.88 23.80
CA VAL A 241 6.57 3.83 23.04
C VAL A 241 5.83 4.42 21.84
N ILE A 242 5.60 3.60 20.81
CA ILE A 242 4.70 3.94 19.72
C ILE A 242 3.29 3.50 20.12
N MET A 243 2.37 4.46 20.24
CA MET A 243 0.97 4.18 20.58
C MET A 243 0.14 3.99 19.32
N PHE A 244 -0.57 2.87 19.24
CA PHE A 244 -1.57 2.60 18.20
C PHE A 244 -2.94 3.06 18.72
N VAL A 245 -3.53 4.04 18.06
CA VAL A 245 -4.92 4.48 18.34
C VAL A 245 -5.85 3.65 17.47
N VAL A 246 -6.63 2.77 18.09
CA VAL A 246 -7.45 1.75 17.40
C VAL A 246 -8.93 1.90 17.73
N GLN A 247 -9.78 1.33 16.88
CA GLN A 247 -11.21 1.20 17.16
C GLN A 247 -11.47 0.17 18.27
N ALA A 248 -12.56 0.35 19.02
CA ALA A 248 -12.95 -0.59 20.08
C ALA A 248 -13.32 -1.99 19.54
N GLU A 249 -13.87 -2.05 18.33
CA GLU A 249 -14.12 -3.26 17.58
C GLU A 249 -13.39 -3.18 16.24
N GLU A 250 -12.40 -4.04 16.02
CA GLU A 250 -11.51 -3.99 14.87
C GLU A 250 -11.34 -5.40 14.27
N ARG A 251 -12.16 -5.73 13.26
CA ARG A 251 -12.08 -7.05 12.60
C ARG A 251 -10.85 -7.19 11.70
N ASN A 252 -10.23 -6.07 11.33
CA ASN A 252 -8.98 -6.02 10.58
C ASN A 252 -7.75 -5.87 11.50
N MET A 253 -7.86 -6.23 12.79
CA MET A 253 -6.77 -6.05 13.77
C MET A 253 -5.48 -6.77 13.36
N TYR A 254 -5.59 -7.86 12.61
CA TYR A 254 -4.43 -8.64 12.16
C TYR A 254 -3.53 -7.84 11.22
N ASP A 255 -4.09 -6.94 10.41
CA ASP A 255 -3.31 -6.01 9.57
C ASP A 255 -2.45 -5.06 10.41
N GLN A 256 -3.01 -4.53 11.51
CA GLN A 256 -2.29 -3.70 12.47
C GLN A 256 -1.25 -4.53 13.24
N HIS A 257 -1.57 -5.79 13.57
CA HIS A 257 -0.63 -6.67 14.24
C HIS A 257 0.57 -7.03 13.38
N PHE A 258 0.41 -7.24 12.07
CA PHE A 258 1.55 -7.39 11.13
C PHE A 258 2.53 -6.22 11.25
N LEU A 259 2.01 -4.99 11.26
CA LEU A 259 2.85 -3.80 11.45
C LEU A 259 3.51 -3.78 12.84
N SER A 260 2.76 -4.10 13.90
CA SER A 260 3.29 -4.12 15.28
C SER A 260 4.35 -5.20 15.53
N VAL A 261 4.28 -6.32 14.80
CA VAL A 261 5.27 -7.40 14.88
C VAL A 261 6.52 -6.99 14.12
N ALA A 262 6.37 -6.44 12.91
CA ALA A 262 7.48 -5.90 12.13
C ALA A 262 8.22 -4.74 12.83
N LEU A 263 7.58 -4.05 13.77
CA LEU A 263 8.20 -3.04 14.63
C LEU A 263 9.02 -3.61 15.80
N ARG A 264 8.73 -4.84 16.21
CA ARG A 264 9.40 -5.52 17.34
C ARG A 264 10.62 -6.33 16.90
N GLU A 265 10.70 -6.64 15.61
CA GLU A 265 11.87 -7.26 14.94
C GLU A 265 12.97 -6.22 14.67
#